data_AF-Q891J5-F1
#
_entry.id   AF-Q891J5-F1
#
_cell.length_a   1.000
_cell.length_b   1.000
_cell.length_c   1.000
_cell.angle_alpha   90.00
_cell.angle_beta   90.00
_cell.angle_gamma   90.00
#
_symmetry.space_group_name_H-M   'P 1'
#
loop_
_entity.id
_entity.type
_entity.pdbx_description
1 polymer ?
#
loop_
_entity_poly.entity_id
_entity_poly.type
_entity_poly.pdbx_seq_one_letter_code
_entity_poly.pdbx_strand_id
1 'polypeptide(L)'
;MRKPSIFSSDYEKKMRKRRRRIIALILAGIVICSGAWLLGKKKLQSMKKEINKITDKNKEKDENIASEDIKNKENKNKDEKKKSEKGYEVTLSNGEKVKLMYEEDGEKKFKYILPLESKVSYDISPNGKNILIYDDKTQKIICYDITGKENNATNEKYVSTNGSVVIQRENHLKANPDYIWCKEPKFIDDNNIAYVSQLPWLGRTGKYIWITNLNENTHFYIASIESEDIKINKITDKGLLVVIDGKNMYLNASGALTE
;
A
#
# COMPACT_ATOMS: atom_id res chain seq x y z
N MET A 1 -26.65 3.88 24.24
CA MET A 1 -27.74 3.31 25.07
C MET A 1 -27.52 1.82 25.25
N ARG A 2 -27.56 1.31 26.49
CA ARG A 2 -27.40 -0.11 26.84
C ARG A 2 -28.50 -0.95 26.17
N LYS A 3 -28.17 -2.15 25.69
CA LYS A 3 -29.11 -3.02 24.97
C LYS A 3 -30.29 -3.37 25.91
N PRO A 4 -31.56 -3.25 25.48
CA PRO A 4 -32.68 -3.74 26.26
C PRO A 4 -32.57 -5.26 26.42
N SER A 5 -32.94 -5.77 27.60
CA SER A 5 -32.95 -7.21 27.86
C SER A 5 -33.86 -7.93 26.86
N ILE A 6 -33.34 -9.01 26.28
CA ILE A 6 -34.03 -9.87 25.29
C ILE A 6 -35.22 -10.60 25.94
N PHE A 7 -35.22 -10.73 27.27
CA PHE A 7 -36.27 -11.40 28.04
C PHE A 7 -37.38 -10.44 28.53
N SER A 8 -37.38 -9.17 28.09
CA SER A 8 -38.42 -8.20 28.43
C SER A 8 -39.61 -8.32 27.49
N SER A 9 -40.84 -8.35 28.02
CA SER A 9 -42.08 -8.30 27.23
C SER A 9 -42.20 -7.07 26.32
N ASP A 10 -41.47 -6.00 26.62
CA ASP A 10 -41.40 -4.78 25.82
C ASP A 10 -40.17 -4.71 24.87
N TYR A 11 -39.42 -5.80 24.73
CA TYR A 11 -38.21 -5.85 23.89
C TYR A 11 -38.49 -5.40 22.46
N GLU A 12 -39.54 -5.93 21.84
CA GLU A 12 -39.91 -5.57 20.47
C GLU A 12 -40.31 -4.09 20.33
N LYS A 13 -41.08 -3.56 21.29
CA LYS A 13 -41.50 -2.15 21.26
C LYS A 13 -40.29 -1.22 21.39
N LYS A 14 -39.32 -1.56 22.25
CA LYS A 14 -38.08 -0.80 22.42
C LYS A 14 -37.19 -0.89 21.18
N MET A 15 -37.09 -2.07 20.56
CA MET A 15 -36.34 -2.26 19.31
C MET A 15 -36.96 -1.49 18.13
N ARG A 16 -38.29 -1.48 17.97
CA ARG A 16 -38.98 -0.69 16.93
C ARG A 16 -38.79 0.82 17.09
N LYS A 17 -38.79 1.34 18.33
CA LYS A 17 -38.50 2.77 18.59
C LYS A 17 -37.03 3.12 18.31
N ARG A 18 -36.09 2.21 18.58
CA ARG A 18 -34.66 2.40 18.29
C ARG A 18 -34.40 2.41 16.78
N ARG A 19 -35.00 1.48 16.03
CA ARG A 19 -34.86 1.41 14.56
C ARG A 19 -35.35 2.69 13.88
N ARG A 20 -36.50 3.23 14.31
CA ARG A 20 -37.02 4.52 13.81
C ARG A 20 -36.09 5.71 14.11
N ARG A 21 -35.49 5.76 15.30
CA ARG A 21 -34.52 6.81 15.65
C ARG A 21 -33.23 6.72 14.83
N ILE A 22 -32.70 5.51 14.61
CA ILE A 22 -31.51 5.32 13.78
C ILE A 22 -31.77 5.74 12.33
N ILE A 23 -32.92 5.35 11.76
CA ILE A 23 -33.32 5.75 10.40
C ILE A 23 -33.45 7.29 10.30
N ALA A 24 -34.06 7.94 11.30
CA ALA A 24 -34.18 9.41 11.32
C ALA A 24 -32.81 10.11 11.40
N LEU A 25 -31.85 9.57 12.17
CA LEU A 25 -30.49 10.12 12.23
C LEU A 25 -29.72 9.97 10.92
N ILE A 26 -29.89 8.84 10.23
CA ILE A 26 -29.28 8.60 8.91
C ILE A 26 -29.85 9.61 7.89
N LEU A 27 -31.17 9.80 7.86
CA LEU A 27 -31.81 10.77 6.97
C LEU A 27 -31.37 12.21 7.27
N ALA A 28 -31.24 12.60 8.54
CA ALA A 28 -30.73 13.91 8.93
C ALA A 28 -29.27 14.12 8.47
N GLY A 29 -28.43 13.09 8.56
CA GLY A 29 -27.05 13.14 8.07
C GLY A 29 -26.95 13.37 6.56
N ILE A 30 -27.82 12.74 5.76
CA ILE A 30 -27.85 12.91 4.30
C ILE A 30 -28.21 14.34 3.91
N VAL A 31 -29.15 14.98 4.62
CA VAL A 31 -29.53 16.38 4.38
C VAL A 31 -28.38 17.36 4.70
N ILE A 32 -27.62 17.11 5.77
CA ILE A 32 -26.47 17.94 6.14
C ILE A 32 -25.33 17.78 5.12
N CYS A 33 -25.02 16.54 4.73
CA CYS A 33 -23.95 16.26 3.76
C CYS A 33 -24.25 16.84 2.36
N SER A 34 -25.51 16.78 1.92
CA SER A 34 -25.92 17.37 0.63
C SER A 34 -25.85 18.90 0.61
N GLY A 35 -26.16 19.57 1.73
CA GLY A 35 -25.99 21.02 1.89
C GLY A 35 -24.52 21.47 1.83
N ALA A 36 -23.61 20.71 2.45
CA ALA A 36 -22.17 21.01 2.43
C ALA A 36 -21.54 20.86 1.03
N TRP A 37 -22.05 19.92 0.23
CA TRP A 37 -21.55 19.66 -1.13
C TRP A 37 -21.84 20.81 -2.11
N LEU A 38 -22.95 21.54 -1.92
CA LEU A 38 -23.31 22.70 -2.74
C LEU A 38 -22.44 23.94 -2.44
N LEU A 39 -21.97 24.11 -1.20
CA LEU A 39 -21.11 25.23 -0.81
C LEU A 39 -19.64 25.02 -1.24
N GLY A 40 -19.17 23.78 -1.32
CA GLY A 40 -17.80 23.44 -1.71
C GLY A 40 -17.45 23.76 -3.18
N LYS A 41 -18.43 23.73 -4.10
CA LYS A 41 -18.18 23.96 -5.53
C LYS A 41 -17.81 25.42 -5.87
N LYS A 42 -18.30 26.41 -5.11
CA LYS A 42 -17.97 27.84 -5.35
C LYS A 42 -16.55 28.22 -4.92
N LYS A 43 -15.95 27.52 -3.95
CA LYS A 43 -14.59 27.83 -3.44
C LYS A 43 -13.47 27.22 -4.29
N LEU A 44 -13.76 26.15 -5.05
CA LEU A 44 -12.77 25.49 -5.91
C LEU A 44 -12.56 26.21 -7.25
N GLN A 45 -13.56 26.94 -7.76
CA GLN A 45 -13.45 27.72 -8.99
C GLN A 45 -12.65 29.03 -8.82
N SER A 46 -12.55 29.59 -7.61
CA SER A 46 -11.74 30.79 -7.36
C SER A 46 -10.23 30.50 -7.27
N MET A 47 -9.84 29.32 -6.77
CA MET A 47 -8.42 28.93 -6.65
C MET A 47 -7.76 28.59 -8.00
N LYS A 48 -8.53 28.10 -8.99
CA LYS A 48 -7.99 27.87 -10.35
C LYS A 48 -7.68 29.17 -11.11
N LYS A 49 -8.26 30.32 -10.73
CA LYS A 49 -7.99 31.62 -11.38
C LYS A 49 -6.71 32.30 -10.87
N GLU A 50 -6.20 31.93 -9.70
CA GLU A 50 -4.95 32.49 -9.17
C GLU A 50 -3.70 31.75 -9.67
N ILE A 51 -3.77 30.43 -9.90
CA ILE A 51 -2.62 29.65 -10.37
C ILE A 51 -2.27 29.98 -11.84
N ASN A 52 -3.27 30.26 -12.68
CA ASN A 52 -3.03 30.66 -14.08
C ASN A 52 -2.44 32.07 -14.23
N LYS A 53 -2.41 32.91 -13.17
CA LYS A 53 -1.76 34.23 -13.21
C LYS A 53 -0.27 34.21 -12.85
N ILE A 54 0.24 33.08 -12.35
CA ILE A 54 1.65 32.93 -11.94
C ILE A 54 2.47 32.27 -13.06
N THR A 55 1.83 31.47 -13.93
CA THR A 55 2.51 30.75 -15.03
C THR A 55 2.73 31.61 -16.29
N ASP A 56 2.04 32.75 -16.43
CA ASP A 56 2.16 33.65 -17.60
C ASP A 56 3.21 34.77 -17.45
N LYS A 57 4.02 34.78 -16.38
CA LYS A 57 5.08 35.80 -16.17
C LYS A 57 6.52 35.32 -16.39
N ASN A 58 6.74 34.05 -16.73
CA ASN A 58 8.08 33.49 -16.98
C ASN A 58 8.27 32.95 -18.42
N LYS A 59 7.45 33.38 -19.38
CA LYS A 59 7.53 32.96 -20.79
C LYS A 59 7.81 34.11 -21.78
N GLU A 60 8.48 35.15 -21.32
CA GLU A 60 9.06 36.17 -22.19
C GLU A 60 10.47 36.51 -21.70
N LYS A 61 11.44 35.65 -22.02
CA LYS A 61 12.83 36.02 -22.31
C LYS A 61 13.58 34.83 -22.88
N ASP A 62 14.24 35.10 -24.01
CA ASP A 62 15.16 34.27 -24.79
C ASP A 62 14.60 33.24 -25.77
N GLU A 63 14.07 33.77 -26.88
CA GLU A 63 14.44 33.26 -28.21
C GLU A 63 15.41 34.26 -28.86
N ASN A 64 16.64 33.83 -29.14
CA ASN A 64 17.32 33.92 -30.44
C ASN A 64 18.84 33.72 -30.31
N ILE A 65 19.36 32.63 -30.88
CA ILE A 65 20.31 32.61 -32.02
C ILE A 65 20.83 31.16 -32.14
N ALA A 66 20.46 30.52 -33.24
CA ALA A 66 21.15 29.36 -33.78
C ALA A 66 22.34 29.82 -34.61
N SER A 67 23.48 29.12 -34.55
CA SER A 67 24.20 28.53 -35.71
C SER A 67 25.61 28.05 -35.30
N GLU A 68 26.02 26.98 -35.98
CA GLU A 68 27.20 26.13 -35.82
C GLU A 68 28.55 26.87 -35.87
N ASP A 69 29.57 26.37 -35.16
CA ASP A 69 30.82 25.96 -35.84
C ASP A 69 31.76 25.12 -34.95
N ILE A 70 32.47 24.21 -35.61
CA ILE A 70 33.35 23.16 -35.06
C ILE A 70 34.80 23.66 -34.97
N LYS A 71 35.47 23.53 -33.81
CA LYS A 71 36.86 22.99 -33.69
C LYS A 71 37.44 22.98 -32.27
N ASN A 72 37.82 21.77 -31.84
CA ASN A 72 38.89 21.35 -30.92
C ASN A 72 39.63 22.41 -30.07
N LYS A 73 39.61 22.18 -28.74
CA LYS A 73 40.86 22.11 -27.95
C LYS A 73 40.69 21.24 -26.70
N GLU A 74 41.59 20.27 -26.60
CA GLU A 74 41.75 19.27 -25.55
C GLU A 74 42.08 19.83 -24.15
N ASN A 75 41.76 18.99 -23.16
CA ASN A 75 42.38 18.81 -21.84
C ASN A 75 42.02 19.77 -20.68
N LYS A 76 41.19 19.28 -19.74
CA LYS A 76 41.70 18.63 -18.51
C LYS A 76 40.56 18.07 -17.63
N ASN A 77 40.76 16.82 -17.22
CA ASN A 77 40.06 16.06 -16.20
C ASN A 77 39.34 16.86 -15.11
N LYS A 78 38.03 16.61 -14.97
CA LYS A 78 37.45 16.19 -13.70
C LYS A 78 36.64 14.93 -13.96
N ASP A 79 37.30 13.79 -13.74
CA ASP A 79 36.62 12.54 -13.38
C ASP A 79 35.78 12.81 -12.12
N GLU A 80 34.54 13.25 -12.30
CA GLU A 80 33.50 12.86 -11.37
C GLU A 80 33.28 11.37 -11.58
N LYS A 81 33.95 10.59 -10.73
CA LYS A 81 33.82 9.15 -10.55
C LYS A 81 32.34 8.77 -10.65
N LYS A 82 31.93 8.32 -11.84
CA LYS A 82 30.61 7.78 -12.13
C LYS A 82 30.47 6.54 -11.23
N LYS A 83 29.84 6.73 -10.07
CA LYS A 83 29.55 5.65 -9.13
C LYS A 83 28.77 4.61 -9.93
N SER A 84 29.38 3.45 -10.21
CA SER A 84 28.76 2.46 -11.07
C SER A 84 27.40 2.10 -10.49
N GLU A 85 26.32 2.34 -11.22
CA GLU A 85 24.97 1.99 -10.79
C GLU A 85 24.80 0.46 -10.78
N LYS A 86 25.16 -0.17 -9.65
CA LYS A 86 25.02 -1.60 -9.42
C LYS A 86 23.59 -1.91 -8.98
N GLY A 87 22.98 -2.93 -9.60
CA GLY A 87 21.63 -3.35 -9.28
C GLY A 87 21.21 -4.58 -10.05
N TYR A 88 20.14 -5.23 -9.59
CA TYR A 88 19.57 -6.43 -10.20
C TYR A 88 18.37 -6.07 -11.05
N GLU A 89 18.32 -6.53 -12.29
CA GLU A 89 17.14 -6.36 -13.15
C GLU A 89 16.11 -7.44 -12.85
N VAL A 90 14.85 -7.04 -12.67
CA VAL A 90 13.72 -7.95 -12.46
C VAL A 90 12.57 -7.56 -13.39
N THR A 91 11.81 -8.55 -13.83
CA THR A 91 10.65 -8.36 -14.72
C THR A 91 9.39 -8.84 -14.02
N LEU A 92 8.38 -7.98 -13.92
CA LEU A 92 7.09 -8.30 -13.31
C LEU A 92 6.14 -8.97 -14.30
N SER A 93 5.06 -9.56 -13.78
CA SER A 93 4.06 -10.28 -14.57
C SER A 93 3.30 -9.40 -15.56
N ASN A 94 3.30 -8.08 -15.34
CA ASN A 94 2.75 -7.09 -16.27
C ASN A 94 3.73 -6.72 -17.41
N GLY A 95 4.98 -7.22 -17.37
CA GLY A 95 6.05 -6.93 -18.33
C GLY A 95 6.92 -5.72 -17.96
N GLU A 96 6.58 -4.98 -16.89
CA GLU A 96 7.39 -3.88 -16.38
C GLU A 96 8.73 -4.42 -15.87
N LYS A 97 9.80 -3.70 -16.20
CA LYS A 97 11.16 -4.01 -15.77
C LYS A 97 11.61 -2.96 -14.77
N VAL A 98 12.08 -3.40 -13.61
CA VAL A 98 12.68 -2.52 -12.61
C VAL A 98 14.06 -3.02 -12.23
N LYS A 99 14.93 -2.09 -11.83
CA LYS A 99 16.28 -2.40 -11.36
C LYS A 99 16.38 -2.13 -9.87
N LEU A 100 16.70 -3.16 -9.10
CA LEU A 100 16.87 -3.13 -7.64
C LEU A 100 18.26 -2.59 -7.32
N MET A 101 18.34 -1.31 -6.93
CA MET A 101 19.60 -0.61 -6.73
C MET A 101 20.16 -0.86 -5.33
N TYR A 102 21.46 -1.12 -5.25
CA TYR A 102 22.17 -1.32 -4.00
C TYR A 102 23.47 -0.51 -3.95
N GLU A 103 23.91 -0.18 -2.73
CA GLU A 103 25.24 0.37 -2.48
C GLU A 103 26.19 -0.71 -1.94
N GLU A 104 27.48 -0.54 -2.20
CA GLU A 104 28.56 -1.37 -1.66
C GLU A 104 29.57 -0.55 -0.83
N ASP A 105 29.30 0.73 -0.60
CA ASP A 105 30.15 1.57 0.26
C ASP A 105 29.90 1.19 1.73
N GLY A 106 30.60 0.15 2.20
CA GLY A 106 30.43 -0.45 3.52
C GLY A 106 29.69 -1.78 3.47
N GLU A 107 28.67 -1.96 4.30
CA GLU A 107 27.82 -3.14 4.25
C GLU A 107 26.83 -3.01 3.09
N LYS A 108 26.80 -4.00 2.19
CA LYS A 108 25.96 -3.99 0.99
C LYS A 108 24.48 -3.90 1.37
N LYS A 109 23.75 -2.89 0.84
CA LYS A 109 22.33 -2.62 1.16
C LYS A 109 21.55 -2.09 -0.03
N PHE A 110 20.29 -2.48 -0.14
CA PHE A 110 19.34 -1.89 -1.08
C PHE A 110 19.01 -0.44 -0.71
N LYS A 111 18.68 0.37 -1.72
CA LYS A 111 18.34 1.80 -1.55
C LYS A 111 17.03 2.23 -2.19
N TYR A 112 16.82 1.85 -3.45
CA TYR A 112 15.65 2.23 -4.23
C TYR A 112 15.54 1.33 -5.47
N ILE A 113 14.47 1.51 -6.24
CA ILE A 113 14.31 0.89 -7.56
C ILE A 113 14.44 1.94 -8.66
N LEU A 114 14.89 1.53 -9.84
CA LEU A 114 14.78 2.32 -11.08
C LEU A 114 13.77 1.68 -12.04
N PRO A 115 13.04 2.48 -12.83
CA PRO A 115 13.04 3.95 -12.82
C PRO A 115 12.39 4.53 -11.55
N LEU A 116 12.81 5.71 -11.09
CA LEU A 116 12.31 6.33 -9.85
C LEU A 116 10.82 6.71 -9.96
N GLU A 117 10.36 6.95 -11.17
CA GLU A 117 8.98 7.22 -11.54
C GLU A 117 8.11 5.96 -11.70
N SER A 118 8.69 4.76 -11.48
CA SER A 118 7.94 3.51 -11.50
C SER A 118 6.82 3.55 -10.46
N LYS A 119 5.67 2.98 -10.83
CA LYS A 119 4.51 2.83 -9.94
C LYS A 119 4.55 1.53 -9.14
N VAL A 120 5.59 0.71 -9.34
CA VAL A 120 5.78 -0.55 -8.62
C VAL A 120 5.90 -0.26 -7.14
N SER A 121 5.02 -0.88 -6.36
CA SER A 121 5.08 -0.79 -4.91
C SER A 121 6.23 -1.65 -4.41
N TYR A 122 7.13 -1.04 -3.65
CA TYR A 122 8.26 -1.73 -3.02
C TYR A 122 8.44 -1.33 -1.56
N ASP A 123 9.25 -2.10 -0.86
CA ASP A 123 9.71 -1.80 0.49
C ASP A 123 11.10 -2.38 0.73
N ILE A 124 11.87 -1.79 1.63
CA ILE A 124 13.21 -2.27 1.97
C ILE A 124 13.21 -2.63 3.45
N SER A 125 13.77 -3.79 3.79
CA SER A 125 13.83 -4.25 5.18
C SER A 125 14.63 -3.26 6.04
N PRO A 126 14.37 -3.19 7.36
CA PRO A 126 15.09 -2.27 8.26
C PRO A 126 16.62 -2.35 8.16
N ASN A 127 17.17 -3.56 8.00
CA ASN A 127 18.62 -3.75 7.82
C ASN A 127 19.14 -3.47 6.39
N GLY A 128 18.26 -3.24 5.42
CA GLY A 128 18.59 -3.00 4.01
C GLY A 128 19.00 -4.24 3.20
N LYS A 129 18.91 -5.45 3.77
CA LYS A 129 19.38 -6.70 3.14
C LYS A 129 18.31 -7.39 2.30
N ASN A 130 17.04 -7.03 2.46
CA ASN A 130 15.96 -7.54 1.64
C ASN A 130 15.21 -6.37 1.01
N ILE A 131 14.79 -6.56 -0.24
CA ILE A 131 13.86 -5.67 -0.92
C ILE A 131 12.63 -6.46 -1.34
N LEU A 132 11.47 -5.89 -1.06
CA LEU A 132 10.16 -6.45 -1.38
C LEU A 132 9.61 -5.73 -2.59
N ILE A 133 9.08 -6.49 -3.54
CA ILE A 133 8.33 -6.01 -4.70
C ILE A 133 6.93 -6.63 -4.70
N TYR A 134 5.91 -5.77 -4.86
CA TYR A 134 4.53 -6.21 -5.03
C TYR A 134 4.17 -6.25 -6.52
N ASP A 135 3.89 -7.45 -7.03
CA ASP A 135 3.36 -7.66 -8.37
C ASP A 135 1.84 -7.55 -8.31
N ASP A 136 1.29 -6.43 -8.77
CA ASP A 136 -0.13 -6.09 -8.65
C ASP A 136 -1.03 -6.95 -9.53
N LYS A 137 -0.59 -7.27 -10.75
CA LYS A 137 -1.32 -8.10 -11.71
C LYS A 137 -1.59 -9.50 -11.17
N THR A 138 -0.63 -10.06 -10.45
CA THR A 138 -0.77 -11.40 -9.85
C THR A 138 -1.02 -11.37 -8.35
N GLN A 139 -1.01 -10.20 -7.71
CA GLN A 139 -1.07 -10.05 -6.26
C GLN A 139 -0.03 -10.92 -5.53
N LYS A 140 1.22 -10.86 -5.97
CA LYS A 140 2.34 -11.60 -5.38
C LYS A 140 3.27 -10.68 -4.58
N ILE A 141 3.79 -11.23 -3.49
CA ILE A 141 4.86 -10.67 -2.68
C ILE A 141 6.15 -11.38 -3.09
N ILE A 142 7.05 -10.65 -3.73
CA ILE A 142 8.35 -11.18 -4.18
C ILE A 142 9.43 -10.46 -3.39
N CYS A 143 10.26 -11.21 -2.69
CA CYS A 143 11.39 -10.66 -1.94
C CYS A 143 12.70 -11.06 -2.60
N TYR A 144 13.63 -10.12 -2.68
CA TYR A 144 14.99 -10.36 -3.13
C TYR A 144 15.95 -10.10 -1.97
N ASP A 145 16.83 -11.05 -1.69
CA ASP A 145 17.92 -10.83 -0.75
C ASP A 145 19.06 -10.02 -1.40
N ILE A 146 20.02 -9.59 -0.59
CA ILE A 146 21.13 -8.74 -1.04
C ILE A 146 22.06 -9.41 -2.06
N THR A 147 21.96 -10.73 -2.24
CA THR A 147 22.68 -11.48 -3.26
C THR A 147 21.95 -11.47 -4.60
N GLY A 148 20.69 -11.02 -4.62
CA GLY A 148 19.81 -11.00 -5.78
C GLY A 148 18.95 -12.26 -5.89
N LYS A 149 18.95 -13.13 -4.88
CA LYS A 149 18.16 -14.36 -4.88
C LYS A 149 16.70 -14.03 -4.59
N GLU A 150 15.82 -14.52 -5.45
CA GLU A 150 14.37 -14.40 -5.31
C GLU A 150 13.82 -15.38 -4.25
N ASN A 151 12.86 -14.89 -3.46
CA ASN A 151 12.03 -15.65 -2.54
C ASN A 151 10.57 -15.23 -2.70
N ASN A 152 9.68 -16.17 -3.03
CA ASN A 152 8.25 -15.91 -3.11
C ASN A 152 7.63 -16.01 -1.71
N ALA A 153 7.21 -14.87 -1.15
CA ALA A 153 6.57 -14.77 0.17
C ALA A 153 5.03 -14.74 0.08
N THR A 154 4.46 -15.09 -1.07
CA THR A 154 3.01 -15.09 -1.29
C THR A 154 2.39 -16.36 -0.73
N ASN A 155 1.25 -16.22 -0.05
CA ASN A 155 0.41 -17.37 0.27
C ASN A 155 -0.24 -17.93 -1.01
N GLU A 156 0.38 -18.90 -1.69
CA GLU A 156 -0.14 -19.40 -2.97
C GLU A 156 -1.44 -20.22 -2.84
N LYS A 157 -1.72 -20.76 -1.64
CA LYS A 157 -2.95 -21.51 -1.37
C LYS A 157 -3.47 -21.28 0.03
N TYR A 158 -4.77 -20.98 0.14
CA TYR A 158 -5.42 -20.94 1.44
C TYR A 158 -5.98 -22.33 1.78
N VAL A 159 -5.70 -22.79 3.00
CA VAL A 159 -6.27 -24.01 3.59
C VAL A 159 -6.99 -23.60 4.86
N SER A 160 -8.30 -23.87 4.95
CA SER A 160 -9.07 -23.61 6.17
C SER A 160 -8.52 -24.40 7.36
N THR A 161 -8.74 -23.92 8.58
CA THR A 161 -8.25 -24.56 9.82
C THR A 161 -8.58 -26.05 9.94
N ASN A 162 -9.73 -26.50 9.45
CA ASN A 162 -10.15 -27.90 9.47
C ASN A 162 -9.75 -28.69 8.20
N GLY A 163 -9.00 -28.09 7.28
CA GLY A 163 -8.56 -28.69 6.02
C GLY A 163 -9.64 -28.90 4.95
N SER A 164 -10.91 -28.58 5.24
CA SER A 164 -12.04 -28.88 4.33
C SER A 164 -12.10 -27.99 3.08
N VAL A 165 -11.57 -26.77 3.17
CA VAL A 165 -11.53 -25.81 2.07
C VAL A 165 -10.07 -25.56 1.68
N VAL A 166 -9.75 -25.83 0.42
CA VAL A 166 -8.45 -25.57 -0.19
C VAL A 166 -8.67 -24.74 -1.44
N ILE A 167 -7.99 -23.59 -1.52
CA ILE A 167 -8.17 -22.63 -2.61
C ILE A 167 -6.81 -22.22 -3.13
N GLN A 168 -6.61 -22.38 -4.43
CA GLN A 168 -5.43 -21.90 -5.12
C GLN A 168 -5.62 -20.42 -5.48
N ARG A 169 -4.66 -19.57 -5.11
CA ARG A 169 -4.69 -18.13 -5.37
C ARG A 169 -5.01 -17.83 -6.84
N GLU A 170 -4.24 -18.42 -7.75
CA GLU A 170 -4.34 -18.13 -9.18
C GLU A 170 -5.74 -18.46 -9.73
N ASN A 171 -6.29 -19.62 -9.38
CA ASN A 171 -7.62 -20.02 -9.82
C ASN A 171 -8.69 -19.09 -9.24
N HIS A 172 -8.54 -18.70 -7.97
CA HIS A 172 -9.49 -17.82 -7.30
C HIS A 172 -9.50 -16.42 -7.89
N LEU A 173 -8.33 -15.83 -8.14
CA LEU A 173 -8.19 -14.50 -8.76
C LEU A 173 -8.67 -14.48 -10.21
N LYS A 174 -8.47 -15.57 -10.97
CA LYS A 174 -9.05 -15.70 -12.33
C LYS A 174 -10.58 -15.65 -12.30
N ALA A 175 -11.20 -16.30 -11.31
CA ALA A 175 -12.65 -16.31 -11.16
C ALA A 175 -13.21 -15.04 -10.49
N ASN A 176 -12.40 -14.37 -9.66
CA ASN A 176 -12.79 -13.19 -8.87
C ASN A 176 -11.69 -12.11 -8.97
N PRO A 177 -11.59 -11.38 -10.10
CA PRO A 177 -10.49 -10.44 -10.34
C PRO A 177 -10.39 -9.31 -9.32
N ASP A 178 -11.53 -8.91 -8.72
CA ASP A 178 -11.60 -7.84 -7.72
C ASP A 178 -11.25 -8.32 -6.29
N TYR A 179 -11.05 -9.63 -6.11
CA TYR A 179 -10.70 -10.19 -4.80
C TYR A 179 -9.27 -9.80 -4.41
N ILE A 180 -9.10 -9.27 -3.21
CA ILE A 180 -7.82 -8.92 -2.60
C ILE A 180 -7.29 -10.15 -1.88
N TRP A 181 -6.47 -10.92 -2.58
CA TRP A 181 -5.68 -11.98 -2.00
C TRP A 181 -4.50 -11.46 -1.20
N CYS A 182 -3.80 -10.47 -1.76
CA CYS A 182 -2.71 -9.76 -1.10
C CYS A 182 -2.63 -8.35 -1.66
N LYS A 183 -2.47 -7.35 -0.80
CA LYS A 183 -2.26 -5.95 -1.19
C LYS A 183 -1.42 -5.21 -0.15
N GLU A 184 -0.69 -4.19 -0.61
CA GLU A 184 0.10 -3.28 0.23
C GLU A 184 1.09 -4.00 1.18
N PRO A 185 1.88 -4.99 0.70
CA PRO A 185 2.86 -5.65 1.55
C PRO A 185 3.96 -4.68 2.03
N LYS A 186 4.31 -4.74 3.32
CA LYS A 186 5.38 -3.94 3.96
C LYS A 186 6.12 -4.74 5.03
N PHE A 187 7.39 -4.45 5.21
CA PHE A 187 8.18 -5.04 6.29
C PHE A 187 7.68 -4.54 7.65
N ILE A 188 7.52 -5.47 8.59
CA ILE A 188 7.33 -5.20 10.01
C ILE A 188 8.69 -5.19 10.72
N ASP A 189 9.57 -6.09 10.30
CA ASP A 189 10.97 -6.22 10.69
C ASP A 189 11.76 -6.87 9.54
N ASP A 190 12.97 -7.39 9.80
CA ASP A 190 13.81 -8.00 8.78
C ASP A 190 13.30 -9.35 8.22
N ASN A 191 12.38 -10.01 8.92
CA ASN A 191 11.89 -11.36 8.61
C ASN A 191 10.38 -11.43 8.38
N ASN A 192 9.62 -10.43 8.82
CA ASN A 192 8.16 -10.47 8.83
C ASN A 192 7.57 -9.37 7.95
N ILE A 193 6.57 -9.73 7.15
CA ILE A 193 5.88 -8.82 6.22
C ILE A 193 4.39 -8.82 6.56
N ALA A 194 3.82 -7.63 6.71
CA ALA A 194 2.37 -7.46 6.80
C ALA A 194 1.80 -7.19 5.41
N TYR A 195 0.59 -7.66 5.15
CA TYR A 195 -0.18 -7.35 3.95
C TYR A 195 -1.69 -7.40 4.23
N VAL A 196 -2.49 -6.77 3.36
CA VAL A 196 -3.95 -6.75 3.45
C VAL A 196 -4.53 -7.89 2.61
N SER A 197 -5.53 -8.60 3.14
CA SER A 197 -6.25 -9.66 2.42
C SER A 197 -7.72 -9.73 2.83
N GLN A 198 -8.58 -10.22 1.94
CA GLN A 198 -9.96 -10.64 2.27
C GLN A 198 -10.02 -12.07 2.82
N LEU A 199 -8.91 -12.82 2.80
CA LEU A 199 -8.82 -14.10 3.49
C LEU A 199 -9.04 -13.89 5.00
N PRO A 200 -9.67 -14.86 5.70
CA PRO A 200 -10.09 -16.17 5.21
C PRO A 200 -11.49 -16.21 4.55
N TRP A 201 -12.18 -15.07 4.45
CA TRP A 201 -13.60 -15.04 4.08
C TRP A 201 -13.83 -14.73 2.61
N LEU A 202 -14.07 -15.79 1.84
CA LEU A 202 -14.44 -15.68 0.43
C LEU A 202 -15.79 -14.99 0.28
N GLY A 203 -15.90 -14.09 -0.69
CA GLY A 203 -17.16 -13.41 -1.03
C GLY A 203 -17.60 -12.34 -0.02
N ARG A 204 -16.74 -11.95 0.94
CA ARG A 204 -16.96 -10.79 1.81
C ARG A 204 -16.01 -9.66 1.43
N THR A 205 -16.44 -8.42 1.66
CA THR A 205 -15.63 -7.21 1.40
C THR A 205 -14.67 -6.86 2.53
N GLY A 206 -14.94 -7.37 3.74
CA GLY A 206 -14.12 -7.17 4.92
C GLY A 206 -12.68 -7.65 4.71
N LYS A 207 -11.73 -6.83 5.16
CA LYS A 207 -10.30 -7.03 5.01
C LYS A 207 -9.65 -7.26 6.36
N TYR A 208 -8.53 -7.95 6.31
CA TYR A 208 -7.74 -8.41 7.45
C TYR A 208 -6.28 -8.06 7.20
N ILE A 209 -5.53 -7.89 8.29
CA ILE A 209 -4.07 -7.83 8.21
C ILE A 209 -3.54 -9.25 8.38
N TRP A 210 -2.74 -9.68 7.41
CA TRP A 210 -1.99 -10.91 7.42
C TRP A 210 -0.51 -10.64 7.62
N ILE A 211 0.18 -11.58 8.25
CA ILE A 211 1.62 -11.56 8.46
C ILE A 211 2.20 -12.83 7.86
N THR A 212 3.30 -12.69 7.12
CA THR A 212 4.15 -13.80 6.67
C THR A 212 5.56 -13.69 7.21
N ASN A 213 6.15 -14.84 7.56
CA ASN A 213 7.56 -14.94 7.89
C ASN A 213 8.37 -15.44 6.68
N LEU A 214 9.43 -14.73 6.32
CA LEU A 214 10.26 -15.04 5.14
C LEU A 214 11.03 -16.36 5.22
N ASN A 215 11.37 -16.82 6.43
CA ASN A 215 12.16 -18.03 6.62
C ASN A 215 11.29 -19.29 6.58
N GLU A 216 10.13 -19.23 7.24
CA GLU A 216 9.22 -20.37 7.36
C GLU A 216 8.14 -20.39 6.28
N ASN A 217 7.89 -19.26 5.63
CA ASN A 217 6.76 -19.01 4.74
C ASN A 217 5.41 -19.36 5.40
N THR A 218 5.32 -19.10 6.70
CA THR A 218 4.10 -19.29 7.51
C THR A 218 3.25 -18.03 7.45
N HIS A 219 1.94 -18.21 7.33
CA HIS A 219 0.97 -17.12 7.18
C HIS A 219 -0.09 -17.19 8.27
N PHE A 220 -0.35 -16.07 8.94
CA PHE A 220 -1.47 -15.93 9.87
C PHE A 220 -2.11 -14.56 9.73
N TYR A 221 -3.33 -14.42 10.23
CA TYR A 221 -4.06 -13.16 10.22
C TYR A 221 -4.45 -12.73 11.62
N ILE A 222 -4.62 -11.42 11.79
CA ILE A 222 -5.01 -10.83 13.06
C ILE A 222 -6.53 -10.84 13.17
N ALA A 223 -7.08 -11.86 13.82
CA ALA A 223 -8.53 -12.12 13.86
C ALA A 223 -9.36 -11.03 14.55
N SER A 224 -8.73 -10.16 15.35
CA SER A 224 -9.40 -9.02 15.99
C SER A 224 -9.67 -7.85 15.04
N ILE A 225 -9.13 -7.87 13.82
CA ILE A 225 -9.35 -6.84 12.80
C ILE A 225 -10.29 -7.38 11.74
N GLU A 226 -11.40 -6.67 11.51
CA GLU A 226 -12.19 -6.77 10.30
C GLU A 226 -12.62 -5.35 9.93
N SER A 227 -12.15 -4.85 8.79
CA SER A 227 -12.43 -3.47 8.35
C SER A 227 -12.51 -3.38 6.83
N GLU A 228 -13.27 -2.41 6.34
CA GLU A 228 -13.32 -2.07 4.92
C GLU A 228 -12.16 -1.17 4.47
N ASP A 229 -11.56 -0.40 5.38
CA ASP A 229 -10.47 0.54 5.11
C ASP A 229 -9.27 0.25 6.01
N ILE A 230 -8.32 -0.50 5.45
CA ILE A 230 -7.02 -0.80 6.04
C ILE A 230 -5.95 -0.25 5.11
N LYS A 231 -5.03 0.55 5.66
CA LYS A 231 -3.85 1.06 4.96
C LYS A 231 -2.59 0.72 5.73
N ILE A 232 -1.60 0.16 5.06
CA ILE A 232 -0.29 -0.13 5.65
C ILE A 232 0.68 0.95 5.21
N ASN A 233 1.31 1.63 6.18
CA ASN A 233 2.24 2.74 5.93
C ASN A 233 3.69 2.29 6.17
N LYS A 234 4.51 3.17 6.77
CA LYS A 234 5.92 2.93 7.04
C LYS A 234 6.15 2.38 8.44
N ILE A 235 7.28 1.72 8.61
CA ILE A 235 7.78 1.37 9.93
C ILE A 235 8.15 2.64 10.73
N THR A 236 7.94 2.58 12.03
CA THR A 236 8.26 3.61 13.02
C THR A 236 8.91 2.97 14.24
N ASP A 237 9.40 3.78 15.17
CA ASP A 237 9.99 3.29 16.42
C ASP A 237 9.01 2.47 17.29
N LYS A 238 7.70 2.62 17.08
CA LYS A 238 6.65 1.85 17.76
C LYS A 238 6.26 0.57 17.03
N GLY A 239 6.75 0.35 15.81
CA GLY A 239 6.33 -0.73 14.91
C GLY A 239 5.77 -0.19 13.59
N LEU A 240 5.17 -1.09 12.80
CA LEU A 240 4.59 -0.77 11.50
C LEU A 240 3.29 0.02 11.69
N LEU A 241 3.24 1.24 11.17
CA LEU A 241 2.04 2.06 11.22
C LEU A 241 0.98 1.50 10.27
N VAL A 242 -0.18 1.15 10.83
CA VAL A 242 -1.36 0.75 10.08
C VAL A 242 -2.53 1.66 10.44
N VAL A 243 -3.35 2.02 9.45
CA VAL A 243 -4.53 2.86 9.64
C VAL A 243 -5.75 1.99 9.39
N ILE A 244 -6.58 1.82 10.42
CA ILE A 244 -7.77 0.97 10.40
C ILE A 244 -8.97 1.85 10.70
N ASP A 245 -9.89 1.98 9.74
CA ASP A 245 -11.06 2.88 9.84
C ASP A 245 -10.69 4.32 10.29
N GLY A 246 -9.55 4.82 9.81
CA GLY A 246 -9.03 6.15 10.14
C GLY A 246 -8.28 6.26 11.47
N LYS A 247 -8.11 5.17 12.22
CA LYS A 247 -7.32 5.14 13.46
C LYS A 247 -5.91 4.62 13.21
N ASN A 248 -4.92 5.34 13.74
CA ASN A 248 -3.53 4.89 13.71
C ASN A 248 -3.33 3.79 14.76
N MET A 249 -2.74 2.69 14.33
CA MET A 249 -2.29 1.59 15.18
C MET A 249 -0.85 1.23 14.78
N TYR A 250 -0.11 0.64 15.72
CA TYR A 250 1.24 0.16 15.52
C TYR A 250 1.27 -1.35 15.66
N LEU A 251 1.67 -2.01 14.58
CA LEU A 251 1.74 -3.45 14.43
C LEU A 251 3.16 -3.95 14.69
N ASN A 252 3.28 -5.03 15.45
CA ASN A 252 4.53 -5.78 15.59
C ASN A 252 4.44 -7.18 14.95
N ALA A 253 5.57 -7.89 14.91
CA ALA A 253 5.68 -9.19 14.25
C ALA A 253 4.83 -10.31 14.88
N SER A 254 4.41 -10.19 16.15
CA SER A 254 3.51 -11.16 16.77
C SER A 254 2.03 -10.94 16.44
N GLY A 255 1.70 -9.89 15.68
CA GLY A 255 0.32 -9.52 15.39
C GLY A 255 -0.33 -8.65 16.46
N ALA A 256 0.42 -8.19 17.47
CA ALA A 256 -0.12 -7.28 18.47
C ALA A 256 -0.24 -5.85 17.91
N LEU A 257 -1.32 -5.18 18.29
CA LEU A 257 -1.63 -3.81 17.89
C LEU A 257 -1.69 -2.91 19.12
N THR A 258 -1.06 -1.75 19.00
CA THR A 258 -1.06 -0.70 20.02
C THR A 258 -1.44 0.64 19.40
N GLU A 259 -2.02 1.55 20.20
CA GLU A 259 -2.36 2.93 19.76
C GLU A 259 -1.18 3.91 19.89
#